data_AF-A0A6P7GX38-F1
#
_entry.id   AF-A0A6P7GX38-F1
#
_cell.length_a   1.000
_cell.length_b   1.000
_cell.length_c   1.000
_cell.angle_alpha   90.00
_cell.angle_beta   90.00
_cell.angle_gamma   90.00
#
_symmetry.space_group_name_H-M   'P 1'
#
loop_
_entity.id
_entity.type
_entity.pdbx_description
1 polymer ?
#
loop_
_entity_poly.entity_id
_entity_poly.type
_entity_poly.pdbx_seq_one_letter_code
_entity_poly.pdbx_strand_id
1 'polypeptide(L)'
;MVPPRLEEGSPSEVKQVLQDVDTEDLYTKYKKLQQQLEFLEVQEEYIKDEQRNLKKEYLHAQEEVKRIQSVPLVIGQFLEAVDQNTGIVGSTTGKKSN
;
A
#
# COMPACT_ATOMS: atom_id res chain seq x y z
N MET A 1 -42.06 -40.09 42.92
CA MET A 1 -41.53 -39.70 41.59
C MET A 1 -40.15 -39.12 41.83
N VAL A 2 -39.10 -39.90 41.54
CA VAL A 2 -37.69 -39.52 41.78
C VAL A 2 -37.16 -38.94 40.46
N PRO A 3 -36.50 -37.77 40.45
CA PRO A 3 -35.96 -37.20 39.22
C PRO A 3 -34.82 -38.08 38.67
N PRO A 4 -34.63 -38.13 37.33
CA PRO A 4 -33.55 -38.89 36.72
C PRO A 4 -32.21 -38.30 37.17
N ARG A 5 -31.33 -39.13 37.71
CA ARG A 5 -29.95 -38.76 38.02
C ARG A 5 -29.23 -38.53 36.69
N LEU A 6 -28.76 -37.32 36.45
CA LEU A 6 -27.84 -37.04 35.35
C LEU A 6 -26.57 -37.85 35.63
N GLU A 7 -26.28 -38.83 34.78
CA GLU A 7 -25.02 -39.56 34.76
C GLU A 7 -23.93 -38.55 34.35
N GLU A 8 -23.25 -37.95 35.33
CA GLU A 8 -22.05 -37.15 35.07
C GLU A 8 -20.95 -38.12 34.62
N GLY A 9 -20.60 -38.04 33.33
CA GLY A 9 -19.49 -38.81 32.73
C GLY A 9 -18.21 -38.66 33.55
N SER A 10 -17.37 -39.70 33.52
CA SER A 10 -16.21 -39.77 34.40
C SER A 10 -15.27 -38.56 34.19
N PRO A 11 -14.60 -38.03 35.24
CA PRO A 11 -13.70 -36.88 35.12
C PRO A 11 -12.58 -37.06 34.08
N SER A 12 -12.26 -38.32 33.75
CA SER A 12 -11.28 -38.72 32.75
C SER A 12 -11.80 -38.50 31.32
N GLU A 13 -13.07 -38.80 31.04
CA GLU A 13 -13.70 -38.57 29.72
C GLU A 13 -13.87 -37.08 29.44
N VAL A 14 -14.23 -36.28 30.45
CA VAL A 14 -14.33 -34.82 30.33
C VAL A 14 -12.96 -34.18 30.05
N LYS A 15 -11.89 -34.70 30.67
CA LYS A 15 -10.52 -34.23 30.40
C LYS A 15 -10.02 -34.57 29.00
N GLN A 16 -10.37 -35.76 28.49
CA GLN A 16 -9.97 -36.20 27.16
C GLN A 16 -10.65 -35.33 26.08
N VAL A 17 -11.96 -35.10 26.20
CA VAL A 17 -12.73 -34.28 25.25
C VAL A 17 -12.28 -32.81 25.27
N LEU A 18 -11.93 -32.25 26.44
CA LEU A 18 -11.42 -30.88 26.52
C LEU A 18 -10.03 -30.70 25.91
N GLN A 19 -9.16 -31.72 25.93
CA GLN A 19 -7.83 -31.67 25.31
C GLN A 19 -7.87 -31.81 23.79
N ASP A 20 -8.80 -32.61 23.27
CA ASP A 20 -8.98 -32.80 21.83
C ASP A 20 -9.62 -31.55 21.18
N VAL A 21 -10.50 -30.84 21.89
CA VAL A 21 -11.13 -29.60 21.38
C VAL A 21 -10.15 -28.42 21.35
N ASP A 22 -9.25 -28.30 22.33
CA ASP A 22 -8.27 -27.20 22.41
C ASP A 22 -7.17 -27.32 21.34
N THR A 23 -6.80 -28.55 20.98
CA THR A 23 -5.82 -28.81 19.91
C THR A 23 -6.38 -28.58 18.51
N GLU A 24 -7.67 -28.86 18.29
CA GLU A 24 -8.35 -28.63 17.02
C GLU A 24 -8.56 -27.11 16.74
N ASP A 25 -8.85 -26.31 17.77
CA ASP A 25 -8.91 -24.85 17.67
C ASP A 25 -7.52 -24.22 17.46
N LEU A 26 -6.49 -24.67 18.19
CA LEU A 26 -5.12 -24.22 18.00
C LEU A 26 -4.58 -24.53 16.60
N TYR A 27 -4.86 -25.73 16.07
CA TYR A 27 -4.49 -26.11 14.70
C TYR A 27 -5.18 -25.22 13.66
N THR A 28 -6.48 -24.96 13.84
CA THR A 28 -7.25 -24.07 12.95
C THR A 28 -6.72 -22.64 12.99
N LYS A 29 -6.37 -22.13 14.17
CA LYS A 29 -5.76 -20.81 14.35
C LYS A 29 -4.40 -20.72 13.68
N TYR A 30 -3.56 -21.73 13.84
CA TYR A 30 -2.27 -21.81 13.15
C TYR A 30 -2.44 -21.77 11.63
N LYS A 31 -3.37 -22.56 11.07
CA LYS A 31 -3.63 -22.58 9.63
C LYS A 31 -4.16 -21.26 9.09
N LYS A 32 -5.03 -20.57 9.83
CA LYS A 32 -5.48 -19.21 9.48
C LYS A 32 -4.33 -18.21 9.45
N LEU A 33 -3.46 -18.24 10.46
CA LEU A 33 -2.28 -17.36 10.53
C LEU A 33 -1.27 -17.67 9.42
N GLN A 34 -1.05 -18.94 9.11
CA GLN A 34 -0.20 -19.37 7.99
C GLN A 34 -0.73 -18.80 6.66
N GLN A 35 -2.02 -18.92 6.40
CA GLN A 35 -2.64 -18.38 5.19
C GLN A 35 -2.58 -16.85 5.13
N GLN A 36 -2.73 -16.16 6.26
CA GLN A 36 -2.56 -14.71 6.33
C GLN A 36 -1.11 -14.29 6.03
N LEU A 37 -0.13 -15.06 6.48
CA LEU A 37 1.28 -14.80 6.21
C LEU A 37 1.60 -14.96 4.72
N GLU A 38 1.12 -16.05 4.10
CA GLU A 38 1.24 -16.29 2.65
C GLU A 38 0.59 -15.15 1.85
N PHE A 39 -0.57 -14.67 2.28
CA PHE A 39 -1.24 -13.53 1.64
C PHE A 39 -0.44 -12.23 1.74
N LEU A 40 0.15 -11.95 2.90
CA LEU A 40 0.99 -10.77 3.11
C LEU A 40 2.28 -10.82 2.28
N GLU A 41 2.88 -12.00 2.13
CA GLU A 41 4.07 -12.19 1.31
C GLU A 41 3.80 -11.82 -0.15
N VAL A 42 2.67 -12.29 -0.71
CA VAL A 42 2.25 -11.93 -2.07
C VAL A 42 2.01 -10.42 -2.21
N GLN A 43 1.39 -9.78 -1.21
CA GLN A 43 1.22 -8.32 -1.24
C GLN A 43 2.54 -7.57 -1.16
N GLU A 44 3.48 -8.06 -0.36
CA GLU A 44 4.80 -7.46 -0.24
C GLU A 44 5.55 -7.49 -1.58
N GLU A 45 5.53 -8.64 -2.26
CA GLU A 45 6.11 -8.77 -3.60
C GLU A 45 5.44 -7.83 -4.61
N TYR A 46 4.10 -7.77 -4.60
CA TYR A 46 3.36 -6.86 -5.47
C TYR A 46 3.76 -5.39 -5.25
N ILE A 47 3.83 -4.94 -3.99
CA ILE A 47 4.22 -3.57 -3.67
C ILE A 47 5.67 -3.30 -4.10
N LYS A 48 6.58 -4.27 -3.94
CA LYS A 48 7.97 -4.12 -4.40
C LYS A 48 8.05 -3.92 -5.91
N ASP A 49 7.26 -4.67 -6.67
CA ASP A 49 7.23 -4.55 -8.12
C ASP A 49 6.56 -3.26 -8.58
N GLU A 50 5.48 -2.84 -7.93
CA GLU A 50 4.82 -1.57 -8.22
C GLU A 50 5.74 -0.38 -7.93
N GLN A 51 6.50 -0.41 -6.83
CA GLN A 51 7.52 0.61 -6.55
C GLN A 51 8.62 0.65 -7.62
N ARG A 52 9.02 -0.50 -8.17
CA ARG A 52 10.00 -0.54 -9.27
C ARG A 52 9.42 0.06 -10.53
N ASN A 53 8.15 -0.21 -10.84
CA ASN A 53 7.46 0.39 -11.98
C ASN A 53 7.35 1.91 -11.83
N LEU A 54 6.91 2.39 -10.67
CA LEU A 54 6.80 3.83 -10.39
C LEU A 54 8.15 4.55 -10.52
N LYS A 55 9.26 3.92 -10.11
CA LYS A 55 10.61 4.47 -10.31
C LYS A 55 10.97 4.60 -11.79
N LYS A 56 10.57 3.64 -12.63
CA LYS A 56 10.80 3.72 -14.08
C LYS A 56 9.97 4.83 -14.71
N GLU A 57 8.68 4.90 -14.39
CA GLU A 57 7.80 5.97 -14.89
C GLU A 57 8.27 7.35 -14.43
N TYR A 58 8.77 7.46 -13.20
CA TYR A 58 9.37 8.70 -12.70
C TYR A 58 10.55 9.15 -13.57
N LEU A 59 11.45 8.24 -13.94
CA LEU A 59 12.57 8.56 -14.83
C LEU A 59 12.08 8.98 -16.22
N HIS A 60 11.09 8.27 -16.77
CA HIS A 60 10.50 8.65 -18.06
C HIS A 60 9.83 10.03 -18.00
N ALA A 61 9.10 10.35 -16.94
CA ALA A 61 8.52 11.67 -16.74
C ALA A 61 9.60 12.76 -16.64
N GLN A 62 10.73 12.49 -15.98
CA GLN A 62 11.87 13.41 -15.95
C GLN A 62 12.48 13.63 -17.34
N GLU A 63 12.53 12.60 -18.19
CA GLU A 63 12.99 12.72 -19.58
C GLU A 63 12.03 13.60 -20.40
N GLU A 64 10.72 13.47 -20.20
CA GLU A 64 9.72 14.33 -20.85
C GLU A 64 9.84 15.81 -20.44
N VAL A 65 10.16 16.09 -19.17
CA VAL A 65 10.45 17.47 -18.73
C VAL A 65 11.64 18.05 -19.50
N LYS A 66 12.72 17.27 -19.67
CA LYS A 66 13.88 17.69 -20.46
C LYS A 66 13.52 17.88 -21.94
N ARG A 67 12.62 17.07 -22.48
CA ARG A 67 12.13 17.19 -23.86
C ARG A 67 11.43 18.54 -24.08
N ILE A 68 10.55 18.96 -23.17
CA ILE A 68 9.88 20.26 -23.25
C ILE A 68 10.87 21.43 -23.10
N GLN A 69 11.96 21.23 -22.35
CA GLN A 69 13.05 22.20 -22.20
C GLN A 69 14.02 22.23 -23.39
N SER A 70 13.79 21.45 -24.45
CA SER A 70 14.65 21.46 -25.64
C SER A 70 14.40 22.69 -26.53
N VAL A 71 15.40 23.06 -27.34
CA VAL A 71 15.44 24.30 -28.15
C VAL A 71 14.52 24.27 -29.38
N PRO A 72 14.01 25.42 -29.87
CA PRO A 72 14.33 26.79 -29.45
C PRO A 72 13.29 27.36 -28.46
N LEU A 73 13.78 27.77 -27.28
CA LEU A 73 12.99 28.43 -26.24
C LEU A 73 13.00 29.94 -26.44
N VAL A 74 11.92 30.62 -26.02
CA VAL A 74 11.83 32.09 -25.98
C VAL A 74 12.29 32.60 -24.62
N ILE A 75 13.22 33.55 -24.59
CA ILE A 75 13.72 34.14 -23.34
C ILE A 75 12.69 35.13 -22.79
N GLY A 76 12.33 34.96 -21.51
CA GLY A 76 11.53 35.92 -20.74
C GLY A 76 12.36 36.59 -19.63
N GLN A 77 11.78 37.59 -18.97
CA GLN A 77 12.33 38.26 -17.78
C GLN A 77 11.48 37.87 -16.57
N PHE A 78 12.13 37.40 -15.51
CA PHE A 78 11.46 37.15 -14.23
C PHE A 78 11.14 38.47 -13.52
N LEU A 79 9.93 38.60 -12.98
CA LEU A 79 9.45 39.82 -12.31
C LEU A 79 9.23 39.62 -10.81
N GLU A 80 8.38 38.66 -10.44
CA GLU A 80 7.97 38.44 -9.05
C GLU A 80 7.61 36.97 -8.80
N ALA A 81 7.93 36.47 -7.60
CA ALA A 81 7.50 35.16 -7.14
C ALA A 81 6.12 35.26 -6.47
N VAL A 82 5.21 34.36 -6.83
CA VAL A 82 3.88 34.27 -6.20
C VAL A 82 3.88 33.20 -5.11
N ASP A 83 4.53 32.06 -5.38
CA ASP A 83 4.73 30.96 -4.44
C ASP A 83 6.04 30.19 -4.72
N GLN A 84 6.25 29.03 -4.07
CA GLN A 84 7.47 28.23 -4.23
C GLN A 84 7.73 27.74 -5.66
N ASN A 85 6.67 27.53 -6.46
CA ASN A 85 6.77 26.91 -7.78
C ASN A 85 6.17 27.78 -8.90
N THR A 86 5.62 28.95 -8.57
CA THR A 86 4.91 29.84 -9.50
C THR A 86 5.44 31.27 -9.42
N GLY A 87 5.62 31.90 -10.57
CA GLY A 87 6.06 33.29 -10.67
C GLY A 87 5.56 33.99 -11.93
N ILE A 88 5.60 35.32 -11.91
CA ILE A 88 5.22 36.17 -13.03
C ILE A 88 6.45 36.44 -13.89
N VAL A 89 6.33 36.23 -15.20
CA VAL A 89 7.39 36.48 -16.19
C VAL A 89 6.90 37.43 -17.30
N GLY A 90 7.77 38.34 -17.75
CA GLY A 90 7.55 39.20 -18.91
C GLY A 90 8.19 38.63 -20.17
N SER A 91 7.48 38.60 -21.30
CA SER A 91 8.07 38.16 -22.58
C SER A 91 8.95 39.25 -23.18
N THR A 92 10.18 38.90 -23.59
CA THR A 92 11.06 39.81 -24.35
C THR A 92 10.69 39.90 -25.82
N THR A 93 9.86 38.96 -26.31
CA THR A 93 9.25 39.01 -27.65
C THR A 93 7.95 39.81 -27.57
N GLY A 94 8.13 41.14 -27.48
CA GLY A 94 7.19 42.26 -27.67
C GLY A 94 5.68 42.05 -27.45
N LYS A 95 5.10 42.78 -26.48
CA LYS A 95 3.87 43.52 -26.75
C LYS A 95 4.25 44.90 -27.30
N LYS A 96 4.37 45.05 -28.62
CA LYS A 96 4.38 46.38 -29.23
C LYS A 96 2.95 46.91 -29.21
N SER A 97 2.58 47.63 -28.17
CA SER A 97 1.42 48.53 -28.21
C SER A 97 1.88 49.86 -28.82
N ASN A 98 1.20 50.24 -29.90
CA ASN A 98 1.28 51.55 -30.55
C ASN A 98 1.05 52.69 -29.56
#